data_AF-A0A939AUP4-F1
#
_entry.id   AF-A0A939AUP4-F1
#
_cell.length_a   1.000
_cell.length_b   1.000
_cell.length_c   1.000
_cell.angle_alpha   90.00
_cell.angle_beta   90.00
_cell.angle_gamma   90.00
#
_symmetry.space_group_name_H-M   'P 1'
#
loop_
_entity.id
_entity.type
_entity.pdbx_description
1 polymer ?
#
loop_
_entity_poly.entity_id
_entity_poly.type
_entity_poly.pdbx_seq_one_letter_code
_entity_poly.pdbx_strand_id
1 'polypeptide(L)'
;MPASTGVLIHQRIQLVNHFPEPVTVEALRRLGDGYELQVRRGDGTLDETILSAAEIEELLAGVQGESSRAALADPLRLRLLVESARIRLAYTHDRQFAVSLSGIRTLPHQVEAVYERMLPQPRLRFLLADDPGAGKTIMAGLYIKEMKLRQAVDRVLILVPAPLTIQWQPALGRSRGRAAALLRRNIPDHPCRQRPAADHQPVAAGDPSHQLD
;
A
#
# COMPACT_ATOMS: atom_id res chain seq x y z
N MET A 1 48.22 10.11 -19.83
CA MET A 1 46.96 9.37 -20.03
C MET A 1 46.06 10.25 -20.88
N PRO A 2 45.57 9.81 -22.05
CA PRO A 2 44.60 10.63 -22.77
C PRO A 2 43.33 10.73 -21.90
N ALA A 3 42.92 11.94 -21.57
CA ALA A 3 41.89 12.25 -20.57
C ALA A 3 40.45 11.90 -20.98
N SER A 4 40.27 11.22 -22.12
CA SER A 4 38.98 11.07 -22.81
C SER A 4 38.36 9.67 -22.68
N THR A 5 39.08 8.69 -22.10
CA THR A 5 38.65 7.28 -22.14
C THR A 5 37.51 6.95 -21.16
N GLY A 6 37.29 7.77 -20.14
CA GLY A 6 36.15 7.60 -19.21
C GLY A 6 34.78 7.84 -19.84
N VAL A 7 34.73 8.46 -21.02
CA VAL A 7 33.48 8.75 -21.74
C VAL A 7 32.79 7.48 -22.25
N LEU A 8 33.55 6.41 -22.48
CA LEU A 8 33.04 5.16 -23.06
C LEU A 8 32.29 4.27 -22.05
N ILE A 9 32.48 4.50 -20.73
CA ILE A 9 31.88 3.67 -19.68
C ILE A 9 30.35 3.85 -19.68
N HIS A 10 29.62 2.74 -19.60
CA HIS A 10 28.16 2.64 -19.70
C HIS A 10 27.53 3.05 -21.03
N GLN A 11 28.33 3.30 -22.07
CA GLN A 11 27.80 3.53 -23.40
C GLN A 11 27.51 2.21 -24.11
N ARG A 12 26.49 2.22 -24.98
CA ARG A 12 26.17 1.12 -25.87
C ARG A 12 26.91 1.34 -27.18
N ILE A 13 27.85 0.47 -27.49
CA ILE A 13 28.78 0.61 -28.61
C ILE A 13 28.69 -0.63 -29.49
N GLN A 14 28.70 -0.42 -30.81
CA GLN A 14 28.80 -1.51 -31.78
C GLN A 14 30.28 -1.75 -32.11
N LEU A 15 30.80 -2.92 -31.75
CA LEU A 15 32.15 -3.36 -32.12
C LEU A 15 32.04 -4.42 -33.21
N VAL A 16 31.85 -3.99 -34.47
CA VAL A 16 31.53 -4.89 -35.61
C VAL A 16 32.54 -6.03 -35.77
N ASN A 17 33.81 -5.80 -35.43
CA ASN A 17 34.88 -6.80 -35.53
C ASN A 17 34.98 -7.75 -34.32
N HIS A 18 34.29 -7.47 -33.20
CA HIS A 18 34.40 -8.26 -31.96
C HIS A 18 33.06 -8.87 -31.54
N PHE A 19 31.95 -8.16 -31.78
CA PHE A 19 30.62 -8.59 -31.37
C PHE A 19 29.60 -8.33 -32.50
N PRO A 20 28.72 -9.30 -32.80
CA PRO A 20 27.67 -9.13 -33.81
C PRO A 20 26.56 -8.17 -33.34
N GLU A 21 26.37 -8.04 -32.03
CA GLU A 21 25.34 -7.20 -31.40
C GLU A 21 25.96 -6.03 -30.64
N PRO A 22 25.22 -4.92 -30.44
CA PRO A 22 25.73 -3.76 -29.72
C PRO A 22 25.81 -4.07 -28.22
N VAL A 23 27.01 -3.87 -27.66
CA VAL A 23 27.37 -4.20 -26.27
C VAL A 23 27.49 -2.95 -25.41
N THR A 24 27.24 -3.08 -24.10
CA THR A 24 27.42 -1.98 -23.14
C THR A 24 28.78 -2.08 -22.48
N VAL A 25 29.58 -1.02 -22.52
CA VAL A 25 30.90 -1.00 -21.87
C VAL A 25 30.74 -0.87 -20.36
N GLU A 26 31.43 -1.70 -19.59
CA GLU A 26 31.48 -1.61 -18.13
C GLU A 26 32.80 -1.11 -17.59
N ALA A 27 33.89 -1.61 -18.15
CA ALA A 27 35.21 -1.22 -17.70
C ALA A 27 36.16 -1.15 -18.88
N LEU A 28 37.10 -0.21 -18.79
CA LEU A 28 38.18 -0.06 -19.75
C LEU A 28 39.49 0.09 -18.98
N ARG A 29 40.44 -0.81 -19.26
CA ARG A 29 41.76 -0.84 -18.63
C ARG A 29 42.83 -0.77 -19.70
N ARG A 30 43.87 0.03 -19.49
CA ARG A 30 45.01 0.07 -20.41
C ARG A 30 45.91 -1.16 -20.17
N LEU A 31 46.26 -1.86 -21.25
CA LEU A 31 47.12 -3.04 -21.23
C LEU A 31 48.26 -2.85 -22.25
N GLY A 32 49.42 -2.36 -21.80
CA GLY A 32 50.55 -2.03 -22.66
C GLY A 32 50.20 -0.94 -23.69
N ASP A 33 50.30 -1.31 -24.97
CA ASP A 33 49.97 -0.48 -26.13
C ASP A 33 48.51 -0.63 -26.60
N GLY A 34 47.74 -1.50 -25.95
CA GLY A 34 46.31 -1.70 -26.18
C GLY A 34 45.46 -1.40 -24.94
N TYR A 35 44.18 -1.75 -25.05
CA TYR A 35 43.18 -1.53 -24.02
C TYR A 35 42.29 -2.77 -23.90
N GLU A 36 42.13 -3.26 -22.67
CA GLU A 36 41.18 -4.29 -22.29
C GLU A 36 39.83 -3.64 -22.00
N LEU A 37 38.78 -4.14 -22.64
CA LEU A 37 37.40 -3.67 -22.52
C LEU A 37 36.54 -4.81 -21.97
N GLN A 38 35.92 -4.58 -20.83
CA GLN A 38 34.86 -5.45 -20.31
C GLN A 38 33.52 -4.93 -20.80
N VAL A 39 32.76 -5.79 -21.46
CA VAL A 39 31.47 -5.44 -22.06
C VAL A 39 30.37 -6.38 -21.60
N ARG A 40 29.16 -5.85 -21.48
CA ARG A 40 27.93 -6.60 -21.24
C ARG A 40 27.15 -6.72 -22.54
N ARG A 41 26.89 -7.94 -22.98
CA ARG A 41 26.01 -8.21 -24.13
C ARG A 41 24.54 -8.00 -23.76
N GLY A 42 23.67 -7.94 -24.77
CA GLY A 42 22.22 -7.73 -24.59
C GLY A 42 21.52 -8.82 -23.77
N ASP A 43 22.11 -10.02 -23.72
CA ASP A 43 21.69 -11.17 -22.91
C ASP A 43 22.16 -11.11 -21.45
N GLY A 44 22.95 -10.09 -21.08
CA GLY A 44 23.51 -9.90 -19.74
C GLY A 44 24.83 -10.63 -19.48
N THR A 45 25.38 -11.37 -20.45
CA THR A 45 26.70 -11.99 -20.30
C THR A 45 27.82 -10.94 -20.33
N LEU A 46 28.83 -11.15 -19.50
CA LEU A 46 30.05 -10.35 -19.46
C LEU A 46 31.10 -11.00 -20.34
N ASP A 47 31.73 -10.20 -21.18
CA ASP A 47 32.80 -10.64 -22.08
C ASP A 47 33.96 -9.63 -22.06
N GLU A 48 35.14 -10.11 -22.39
CA GLU A 48 36.37 -9.32 -22.37
C GLU A 48 36.98 -9.29 -23.77
N THR A 49 37.35 -8.11 -24.25
CA THR A 49 38.05 -7.95 -25.53
C THR A 49 39.21 -6.99 -25.42
N ILE A 50 40.22 -7.18 -26.28
CA ILE A 50 41.37 -6.28 -26.37
C ILE A 50 41.19 -5.43 -27.63
N LEU A 51 41.34 -4.12 -27.47
CA LEU A 51 41.29 -3.12 -28.53
C LEU A 51 42.65 -2.45 -28.67
N SER A 52 43.03 -2.14 -29.90
CA SER A 52 44.19 -1.32 -30.23
C SER A 52 43.90 0.17 -29.98
N ALA A 53 44.96 0.98 -29.92
CA ALA A 53 44.84 2.42 -29.74
C ALA A 53 44.05 3.10 -30.88
N ALA A 54 44.17 2.61 -32.12
CA ALA A 54 43.46 3.15 -33.28
C ALA A 54 41.95 2.87 -33.21
N GLU A 55 41.55 1.68 -32.76
CA GLU A 55 40.14 1.31 -32.59
C GLU A 55 39.46 2.17 -31.52
N ILE A 56 40.17 2.51 -30.43
CA ILE A 56 39.64 3.42 -29.41
C ILE A 56 39.44 4.84 -29.95
N GLU A 57 40.35 5.35 -30.78
CA GLU A 57 40.17 6.68 -31.38
C GLU A 57 38.94 6.73 -32.30
N GLU A 58 38.71 5.68 -33.09
CA GLU A 58 37.52 5.58 -33.95
C GLU A 58 36.22 5.53 -33.14
N LEU A 59 36.21 4.79 -32.03
CA LEU A 59 35.08 4.74 -31.11
C LEU A 59 34.81 6.08 -30.41
N LEU A 60 35.87 6.76 -29.95
CA LEU A 60 35.74 8.08 -29.33
C LEU A 60 35.24 9.12 -30.34
N ALA A 61 35.65 9.04 -31.60
CA ALA A 61 35.18 9.91 -32.67
C ALA A 61 33.67 9.70 -32.95
N GLY A 62 33.20 8.46 -32.95
CA GLY A 62 31.77 8.13 -33.11
C GLY A 62 30.91 8.58 -31.92
N VAL A 63 31.41 8.37 -30.69
CA VAL A 63 30.71 8.72 -29.44
C VAL A 63 30.50 10.23 -29.25
N GLN A 64 31.38 11.07 -29.80
CA GLN A 64 31.17 12.52 -29.79
C GLN A 64 30.00 12.96 -30.70
N GLY A 65 29.63 12.16 -31.70
CA GLY A 65 28.46 12.41 -32.56
C GLY A 65 27.12 11.93 -31.98
N GLU A 66 27.17 10.92 -31.11
CA GLU A 66 25.99 10.22 -30.56
C GLU A 66 25.78 10.43 -29.06
N SER A 67 26.27 11.56 -28.54
CA SER A 67 25.74 12.12 -27.30
C SER A 67 24.27 12.51 -27.53
N SER A 68 23.38 11.52 -27.58
CA SER A 68 21.98 11.71 -27.31
C SER A 68 21.95 12.27 -25.89
N ARG A 69 21.83 13.60 -25.77
CA ARG A 69 21.40 14.21 -24.53
C ARG A 69 20.09 13.51 -24.23
N ALA A 70 20.12 12.52 -23.33
CA ALA A 70 18.92 11.89 -22.83
C ALA A 70 17.98 13.05 -22.49
N ALA A 71 16.81 13.10 -23.15
CA ALA A 71 15.92 14.23 -23.03
C ALA A 71 15.67 14.47 -21.55
N LEU A 72 16.10 15.63 -21.04
CA LEU A 72 15.91 15.96 -19.63
C LEU A 72 14.40 15.91 -19.35
N ALA A 73 14.03 15.18 -18.30
CA ALA A 73 12.63 15.07 -17.92
C ALA A 73 12.06 16.46 -17.65
N ASP A 74 10.79 16.67 -17.99
CA ASP A 74 10.07 17.91 -17.69
C ASP A 74 10.20 18.25 -16.19
N PRO A 75 10.77 19.40 -15.81
CA PRO A 75 10.95 19.80 -14.41
C PRO A 75 9.65 19.77 -13.61
N LEU A 76 8.52 20.09 -14.24
CA LEU A 76 7.23 20.06 -13.56
C LEU A 76 6.81 18.63 -13.23
N ARG A 77 6.99 17.68 -14.16
CA ARG A 77 6.71 16.26 -13.92
C ARG A 77 7.59 15.68 -12.83
N LEU A 78 8.88 16.03 -12.81
CA LEU A 78 9.79 15.60 -11.75
C LEU A 78 9.32 16.13 -10.38
N ARG A 79 8.99 17.42 -10.28
CA ARG A 79 8.48 18.02 -9.05
C ARG A 79 7.18 17.36 -8.60
N LEU A 80 6.24 17.12 -9.51
CA LEU A 80 4.97 16.45 -9.19
C LEU A 80 5.20 15.02 -8.69
N LEU A 81 6.14 14.29 -9.28
CA LEU A 81 6.50 12.95 -8.83
C LEU A 81 7.05 12.98 -7.40
N VAL A 82 8.00 13.89 -7.11
CA VAL A 82 8.58 14.06 -5.78
C VAL A 82 7.51 14.45 -4.75
N GLU A 83 6.65 15.42 -5.08
CA GLU A 83 5.57 15.85 -4.17
C GLU A 83 4.54 14.72 -3.94
N SER A 84 4.20 13.96 -4.98
CA SER A 84 3.30 12.82 -4.84
C SER A 84 3.89 11.75 -3.92
N ALA A 85 5.20 11.49 -4.01
CA ALA A 85 5.89 10.56 -3.14
C ALA A 85 5.91 11.07 -1.69
N ARG A 86 6.17 12.38 -1.48
CA ARG A 86 6.14 13.01 -0.16
C ARG A 86 4.77 12.89 0.51
N ILE A 87 3.69 13.19 -0.23
CA ILE A 87 2.31 13.08 0.28
C ILE A 87 1.97 11.60 0.58
N ARG A 88 2.34 10.69 -0.33
CA ARG A 88 2.07 9.26 -0.15
C ARG A 88 2.76 8.68 1.07
N LEU A 89 3.95 9.19 1.40
CA LEU A 89 4.74 8.76 2.56
C LEU A 89 4.48 9.59 3.82
N ALA A 90 3.56 10.56 3.81
CA ALA A 90 3.32 11.42 4.96
C ALA A 90 2.94 10.65 6.24
N TYR A 91 2.29 9.49 6.10
CA TYR A 91 1.93 8.62 7.22
C TYR A 91 3.14 8.08 8.00
N THR A 92 4.35 8.08 7.43
CA THR A 92 5.55 7.59 8.14
C THR A 92 6.06 8.59 9.17
N HIS A 93 5.63 9.85 9.08
CA HIS A 93 6.09 10.94 9.94
C HIS A 93 5.02 11.35 10.97
N ASP A 94 3.75 11.02 10.72
CA ASP A 94 2.64 11.26 11.66
C ASP A 94 2.18 9.93 12.28
N ARG A 95 2.39 9.77 13.59
CA ARG A 95 1.92 8.58 14.33
C ARG A 95 0.39 8.46 14.31
N GLN A 96 -0.34 9.56 14.22
CA GLN A 96 -1.81 9.65 14.30
C GLN A 96 -2.45 10.18 13.01
N PHE A 97 -1.94 9.73 11.87
CA PHE A 97 -2.25 10.28 10.55
C PHE A 97 -3.76 10.29 10.21
N ALA A 98 -4.50 9.24 10.56
CA ALA A 98 -5.95 9.19 10.33
C ALA A 98 -6.72 10.20 11.17
N VAL A 99 -6.29 10.51 12.39
CA VAL A 99 -6.94 11.53 13.22
C VAL A 99 -6.78 12.89 12.56
N SER A 100 -5.53 13.25 12.21
CA SER A 100 -5.18 14.51 11.54
C SER A 100 -5.99 14.73 10.24
N LEU A 101 -6.27 13.67 9.48
CA LEU A 101 -7.02 13.75 8.21
C LEU A 101 -8.53 13.54 8.32
N SER A 102 -9.06 13.07 9.45
CA SER A 102 -10.47 12.69 9.56
C SER A 102 -11.38 13.78 10.10
N GLY A 103 -10.84 14.78 10.78
CA GLY A 103 -11.64 15.77 11.52
C GLY A 103 -12.52 15.13 12.59
N ILE A 104 -12.30 13.86 12.94
CA ILE A 104 -13.06 13.15 13.97
C ILE A 104 -12.56 13.65 15.33
N ARG A 105 -13.49 14.09 16.17
CA ARG A 105 -13.21 14.37 17.59
C ARG A 105 -13.12 13.04 18.33
N THR A 106 -11.91 12.51 18.46
CA THR A 106 -11.63 11.27 19.20
C THR A 106 -11.33 11.56 20.67
N LEU A 107 -11.80 10.69 21.56
CA LEU A 107 -11.46 10.78 22.98
C LEU A 107 -10.07 10.17 23.25
N PRO A 108 -9.35 10.62 24.30
CA PRO A 108 -7.99 10.12 24.58
C PRO A 108 -7.88 8.59 24.68
N HIS A 109 -8.81 7.95 25.38
CA HIS A 109 -8.82 6.48 25.51
C HIS A 109 -9.04 5.76 24.17
N GLN A 110 -9.77 6.38 23.23
CA GLN A 110 -10.00 5.80 21.89
C GLN A 110 -8.72 5.85 21.07
N VAL A 111 -7.96 6.94 21.21
CA VAL A 111 -6.65 7.10 20.56
C VAL A 111 -5.65 6.10 21.14
N GLU A 112 -5.57 5.98 22.46
CA GLU A 112 -4.69 5.01 23.12
C GLU A 112 -5.02 3.57 22.69
N ALA A 113 -6.30 3.19 22.70
CA ALA A 113 -6.74 1.87 22.27
C ALA A 113 -6.30 1.56 20.83
N VAL A 114 -6.50 2.50 19.89
CA VAL A 114 -6.16 2.27 18.48
C VAL A 114 -4.65 2.30 18.24
N TYR A 115 -3.96 3.35 18.69
CA TYR A 115 -2.57 3.60 18.32
C TYR A 115 -1.56 2.83 19.16
N GLU A 116 -1.85 2.59 20.44
CA GLU A 116 -0.91 1.93 21.35
C GLU A 116 -1.22 0.44 21.53
N ARG A 117 -2.48 0.02 21.38
CA ARG A 117 -2.86 -1.39 21.57
C ARG A 117 -3.14 -2.12 20.27
N MET A 118 -3.93 -1.54 19.36
CA MET A 118 -4.34 -2.23 18.14
C MET A 118 -3.27 -2.19 17.03
N LEU A 119 -2.75 -1.01 16.68
CA LEU A 119 -1.79 -0.85 15.57
C LEU A 119 -0.47 -1.62 15.70
N PRO A 120 0.15 -1.76 16.89
CA PRO A 120 1.41 -2.49 17.01
C PRO A 120 1.31 -3.98 16.72
N GLN A 121 0.08 -4.53 16.68
CA GLN A 121 -0.13 -5.95 16.44
C GLN A 121 0.02 -6.27 14.95
N PRO A 122 0.93 -7.18 14.56
CA PRO A 122 1.13 -7.55 13.15
C PRO A 122 -0.10 -8.23 12.54
N ARG A 123 -0.92 -8.88 13.38
CA ARG A 123 -2.23 -9.42 13.02
C ARG A 123 -3.20 -9.11 14.16
N LEU A 124 -4.08 -8.16 13.94
CA LEU A 124 -5.02 -7.72 14.97
C LEU A 124 -6.02 -8.83 15.31
N ARG A 125 -5.97 -9.34 16.53
CA ARG A 125 -6.99 -10.21 17.14
C ARG A 125 -7.42 -9.56 18.45
N PHE A 126 -8.39 -8.67 18.36
CA PHE A 126 -8.74 -7.75 19.47
C PHE A 126 -10.24 -7.77 19.74
N LEU A 127 -10.62 -7.78 21.01
CA LEU A 127 -12.01 -7.70 21.47
C LEU A 127 -12.23 -6.35 22.15
N LEU A 128 -13.14 -5.53 21.62
CA LEU A 128 -13.54 -4.26 22.23
C LEU A 128 -14.71 -4.50 23.18
N ALA A 129 -14.46 -4.56 24.50
CA ALA A 129 -15.44 -4.97 25.52
C ALA A 129 -15.91 -3.85 26.48
N ASP A 130 -15.53 -2.58 26.27
CA ASP A 130 -16.08 -1.36 26.91
C ASP A 130 -17.63 -1.24 26.88
N ASP A 131 -18.14 -0.28 27.65
CA ASP A 131 -19.57 0.02 27.76
C ASP A 131 -20.23 0.46 26.44
N PRO A 132 -21.56 0.25 26.29
CA PRO A 132 -22.34 0.85 25.21
C PRO A 132 -22.15 2.37 25.17
N GLY A 133 -21.78 2.92 24.01
CA GLY A 133 -21.53 4.35 23.85
C GLY A 133 -20.06 4.79 23.99
N ALA A 134 -19.15 3.91 24.41
CA ALA A 134 -17.70 4.19 24.47
C ALA A 134 -17.03 4.49 23.10
N GLY A 135 -17.78 4.33 22.00
CA GLY A 135 -17.30 4.66 20.66
C GLY A 135 -16.50 3.54 19.98
N LYS A 136 -16.84 2.28 20.24
CA LYS A 136 -16.25 1.10 19.56
C LYS A 136 -16.26 1.20 18.03
N THR A 137 -17.37 1.67 17.46
CA THR A 137 -17.50 1.88 16.02
C THR A 137 -16.55 2.95 15.51
N ILE A 138 -16.33 4.02 16.30
CA ILE A 138 -15.36 5.08 15.98
C ILE A 138 -13.94 4.51 16.04
N MET A 139 -13.60 3.74 17.08
CA MET A 139 -12.28 3.09 17.20
C MET A 139 -12.01 2.13 16.03
N ALA A 140 -12.98 1.29 15.66
CA ALA A 140 -12.86 0.38 14.53
C ALA A 140 -12.72 1.12 13.19
N GLY A 141 -13.53 2.17 12.97
CA GLY A 141 -13.43 3.01 11.78
C GLY A 141 -12.09 3.74 11.67
N LEU A 142 -11.60 4.27 12.80
CA LEU A 142 -10.31 4.93 12.89
C LEU A 142 -9.17 3.95 12.57
N TYR A 143 -9.19 2.76 13.17
CA TYR A 143 -8.22 1.70 12.87
C TYR A 143 -8.23 1.32 11.39
N ILE A 144 -9.40 1.08 10.79
CA ILE A 144 -9.52 0.76 9.36
C ILE A 144 -8.96 1.89 8.49
N LYS A 145 -9.28 3.14 8.83
CA LYS A 145 -8.79 4.31 8.09
C LYS A 145 -7.26 4.41 8.15
N GLU A 146 -6.69 4.21 9.33
CA GLU A 146 -5.25 4.22 9.55
C GLU A 146 -4.56 3.11 8.74
N MET A 147 -5.07 1.88 8.78
CA MET A 147 -4.54 0.75 8.02
C MET A 147 -4.60 0.98 6.50
N LYS A 148 -5.66 1.62 6.00
CA LYS A 148 -5.78 2.01 4.59
C LYS A 148 -4.79 3.10 4.20
N LEU A 149 -4.62 4.12 5.03
CA LEU A 149 -3.68 5.22 4.77
C LEU A 149 -2.22 4.73 4.78
N ARG A 150 -1.90 3.76 5.64
CA ARG A 150 -0.61 3.06 5.68
C ARG A 150 -0.41 2.03 4.56
N GLN A 151 -1.42 1.86 3.69
CA GLN A 151 -1.44 0.85 2.62
C GLN A 151 -1.24 -0.58 3.13
N ALA A 152 -1.61 -0.86 4.37
CA ALA A 152 -1.47 -2.17 5.01
C ALA A 152 -2.68 -3.09 4.75
N VAL A 153 -3.83 -2.53 4.34
CA VAL A 153 -5.05 -3.28 4.05
C VAL A 153 -5.75 -2.72 2.81
N ASP A 154 -6.00 -3.59 1.82
CA ASP A 154 -6.73 -3.23 0.60
C ASP A 154 -8.24 -3.48 0.71
N ARG A 155 -8.62 -4.59 1.37
CA ARG A 155 -10.00 -5.06 1.46
C ARG A 155 -10.40 -5.29 2.91
N VAL A 156 -11.57 -4.80 3.28
CA VAL A 156 -12.12 -4.91 4.64
C VAL A 156 -13.53 -5.49 4.56
N LEU A 157 -13.75 -6.58 5.27
CA LEU A 157 -15.08 -7.16 5.48
C LEU A 157 -15.58 -6.75 6.86
N ILE A 158 -16.78 -6.18 6.93
CA ILE A 158 -17.42 -5.83 8.20
C ILE A 158 -18.73 -6.61 8.28
N LEU A 159 -18.83 -7.45 9.31
CA LEU A 159 -20.02 -8.24 9.59
C LEU A 159 -20.85 -7.50 10.63
N VAL A 160 -22.03 -7.01 10.23
CA VAL A 160 -22.89 -6.18 11.06
C VAL A 160 -24.35 -6.62 10.86
N PRO A 161 -25.16 -6.71 11.92
CA PRO A 161 -26.61 -6.86 11.78
C PRO A 161 -27.21 -5.74 10.93
N ALA A 162 -28.18 -6.05 10.08
CA ALA A 162 -28.81 -5.10 9.15
C ALA A 162 -29.19 -3.73 9.75
N PRO A 163 -29.78 -3.60 10.96
CA PRO A 163 -30.16 -2.30 11.50
C PRO A 163 -28.96 -1.43 11.90
N LEU A 164 -27.82 -2.03 12.25
CA LEU A 164 -26.64 -1.30 12.71
C LEU A 164 -25.77 -0.79 11.56
N THR A 165 -26.00 -1.23 10.31
CA THR A 165 -25.23 -0.79 9.14
C THR A 165 -25.20 0.73 8.99
N ILE A 166 -26.29 1.42 9.31
CA ILE A 166 -26.38 2.90 9.22
C ILE A 166 -25.35 3.58 10.12
N GLN A 167 -25.08 3.01 11.31
CA GLN A 167 -24.11 3.57 12.25
C GLN A 167 -22.66 3.43 11.77
N TRP A 168 -22.38 2.47 10.89
CA TRP A 168 -21.05 2.24 10.34
C TRP A 168 -20.72 3.13 9.14
N GLN A 169 -21.73 3.66 8.43
CA GLN A 169 -21.51 4.48 7.24
C GLN A 169 -20.71 5.77 7.52
N PRO A 170 -21.00 6.54 8.59
CA PRO A 170 -20.20 7.72 8.92
C PRO A 170 -18.76 7.35 9.32
N ALA A 171 -18.59 6.26 10.07
CA ALA A 171 -17.28 5.83 10.58
C ALA A 171 -16.31 5.41 9.46
N LEU A 172 -16.83 4.90 8.35
CA LEU A 172 -16.02 4.47 7.19
C LEU A 172 -15.78 5.60 6.17
N GLY A 173 -16.34 6.78 6.42
CA GLY A 173 -16.46 7.85 5.43
C GLY A 173 -17.44 7.48 4.32
N ARG A 174 -18.15 8.46 3.75
CA ARG A 174 -19.02 8.26 2.58
C ARG A 174 -18.21 7.70 1.39
N SER A 175 -18.04 6.39 1.32
CA SER A 175 -17.48 5.68 0.17
C SER A 175 -18.59 5.49 -0.87
N ARG A 176 -18.94 6.58 -1.55
CA ARG A 176 -19.74 6.53 -2.78
C ARG A 176 -18.73 6.46 -3.95
N GLY A 177 -17.99 5.35 -4.08
CA GLY A 177 -16.98 5.29 -5.16
C GLY A 177 -16.14 4.02 -5.32
N ARG A 178 -15.88 3.20 -4.31
CA ARG A 178 -15.16 1.92 -4.50
C ARG A 178 -15.79 0.81 -3.66
N ALA A 179 -16.69 0.07 -4.31
CA ALA A 179 -17.21 -1.25 -3.93
C ALA A 179 -17.29 -1.58 -2.43
N ALA A 180 -17.98 -0.76 -1.64
CA ALA A 180 -18.66 -1.28 -0.45
C ALA A 180 -19.86 -2.10 -0.96
N ALA A 181 -19.59 -3.28 -1.51
CA ALA A 181 -20.64 -4.22 -1.86
C ALA A 181 -21.29 -4.65 -0.55
N LEU A 182 -22.42 -4.04 -0.23
CA LEU A 182 -23.25 -4.39 0.91
C LEU A 182 -23.86 -5.76 0.60
N LEU A 183 -23.11 -6.81 0.91
CA LEU A 183 -23.51 -8.19 0.66
C LEU A 183 -24.51 -8.57 1.74
N ARG A 184 -25.77 -8.18 1.53
CA ARG A 184 -26.88 -8.73 2.31
C ARG A 184 -26.99 -10.19 1.90
N ARG A 185 -26.66 -11.12 2.82
CA ARG A 185 -27.20 -12.47 2.69
C ARG A 185 -28.72 -12.32 2.72
N ASN A 186 -29.36 -12.58 1.58
CA ASN A 186 -30.78 -12.91 1.57
C ASN A 186 -30.85 -14.29 2.24
N ILE A 187 -30.98 -14.31 3.56
CA ILE A 187 -31.28 -15.53 4.31
C ILE A 187 -32.76 -15.77 4.00
N PRO A 188 -33.14 -16.82 3.25
CA PRO A 188 -34.55 -17.18 3.16
C PRO A 188 -35.06 -17.38 4.58
N ASP A 189 -36.18 -16.74 4.92
CA ASP A 189 -36.78 -16.78 6.25
C ASP A 189 -36.79 -18.22 6.78
N HIS A 190 -35.96 -18.50 7.78
CA HIS A 190 -36.06 -19.75 8.50
C HIS A 190 -37.38 -19.71 9.29
N PRO A 191 -38.24 -20.74 9.21
CA PRO A 191 -39.54 -20.79 9.88
C PRO A 191 -39.41 -21.02 11.40
N CYS A 192 -38.39 -20.48 12.07
CA CYS A 192 -38.23 -20.55 13.52
C CYS A 192 -39.00 -19.40 14.22
N ARG A 193 -40.15 -19.02 13.67
CA ARG A 193 -41.08 -18.04 14.25
C ARG A 193 -42.46 -18.62 14.50
N GLN A 194 -42.55 -19.93 14.73
CA GLN A 194 -43.70 -20.55 15.37
C GLN A 194 -43.26 -20.97 16.77
N ARG A 195 -43.56 -20.12 17.77
CA ARG A 195 -43.65 -20.60 19.15
C ARG A 195 -44.76 -21.65 19.16
N PRO A 196 -44.55 -22.87 19.67
CA PRO A 196 -45.68 -23.69 20.05
C PRO A 196 -46.42 -22.92 21.16
N ALA A 197 -47.73 -22.71 20.97
CA ALA A 197 -48.58 -22.18 22.01
C ALA A 197 -48.49 -23.12 23.21
N ALA A 198 -47.79 -22.71 24.26
CA ALA A 198 -47.91 -23.37 25.55
C ALA A 198 -49.28 -22.97 26.10
N ASP A 199 -50.18 -23.94 26.15
CA ASP A 199 -51.40 -23.90 26.94
C ASP A 199 -51.04 -23.54 28.39
N HIS A 200 -51.23 -22.27 28.75
CA HIS A 200 -51.34 -21.85 30.13
C HIS A 200 -52.82 -21.61 30.42
N GLN A 201 -53.48 -22.64 30.95
CA GLN A 201 -54.73 -22.47 31.69
C GLN A 201 -54.47 -21.49 32.85
N PRO A 202 -55.30 -20.45 33.04
CA PRO A 202 -55.23 -19.62 34.22
C PRO A 202 -55.81 -20.39 35.41
N VAL A 203 -54.97 -20.65 36.42
CA VAL A 203 -55.42 -21.10 37.74
C VAL A 203 -56.17 -19.95 38.39
N ALA A 204 -57.46 -20.15 38.64
CA ALA A 204 -58.32 -19.22 39.36
C ALA A 204 -57.81 -19.04 40.80
N ALA A 205 -57.40 -17.82 41.15
CA ALA A 205 -57.24 -17.41 42.53
C ALA A 205 -58.64 -17.01 43.04
N GLY A 206 -59.22 -17.87 43.88
CA GLY A 206 -60.46 -17.59 44.60
C GLY A 206 -60.25 -16.49 45.63
N ASP A 207 -61.17 -15.54 45.63
CA ASP A 207 -61.44 -14.56 46.68
C ASP A 207 -62.09 -15.28 47.87
N PRO A 208 -61.65 -15.01 49.12
CA PRO A 208 -62.57 -15.09 50.24
C PRO A 208 -62.45 -13.82 51.09
N SER A 209 -63.32 -12.86 50.83
CA SER A 209 -63.72 -11.88 51.84
C SER A 209 -64.90 -12.44 52.65
N HIS A 210 -64.73 -12.41 53.97
CA HIS A 210 -65.72 -12.44 55.07
C HIS A 210 -65.97 -13.72 55.90
N GLN A 211 -66.05 -13.44 57.23
CA GLN A 211 -66.58 -14.17 58.40
C GLN A 211 -65.59 -15.03 59.21
N LEU A 212 -65.38 -14.91 60.52
CA LEU A 212 -65.94 -14.16 61.68
C LEU A 212 -64.75 -13.92 62.68
N ASP A 213 -64.65 -12.84 63.44
CA ASP A 213 -65.37 -12.53 64.69
C ASP A 213 -65.45 -11.01 64.95
#